data_AF-A0A2P5MX19-F1
#
_entry.id   AF-A0A2P5MX19-F1
#
_cell.length_a   1.000
_cell.length_b   1.000
_cell.length_c   1.000
_cell.angle_alpha   90.00
_cell.angle_beta   90.00
_cell.angle_gamma   90.00
#
_symmetry.space_group_name_H-M   'P 1'
#
loop_
_entity.id
_entity.type
_entity.pdbx_description
1 polymer ?
#
loop_
_entity_poly.entity_id
_entity_poly.type
_entity_poly.pdbx_seq_one_letter_code
_entity_poly.pdbx_strand_id
1 'polypeptide(L)' 'MAISNQTNGVYVERLAFIEGLSREFLALTGRGVYVFFNPLDLDVLFDKYLSLGMSIRAFARQCVRNLT' A
#
# COMPACT_ATOMS: atom_id res chain seq x y z
N MET A 1 -1.41 19.12 -23.79
CA MET A 1 -1.09 17.68 -23.71
C MET A 1 -0.19 17.49 -22.49
N ALA A 2 -0.75 17.15 -21.33
CA ALA A 2 -0.03 17.07 -20.04
C ALA A 2 -0.40 15.81 -19.24
N ILE A 3 -0.82 14.75 -19.94
CA ILE A 3 -1.32 13.52 -19.31
C ILE A 3 -0.15 12.62 -18.87
N SER A 4 0.97 12.65 -19.60
CA SER A 4 2.12 11.75 -19.38
C SER A 4 2.85 11.93 -18.06
N ASN A 5 2.94 13.15 -17.51
CA ASN A 5 3.66 13.39 -16.25
C ASN A 5 2.84 12.98 -15.02
N GLN A 6 1.51 13.06 -15.08
CA GLN A 6 0.62 12.72 -13.97
C GLN A 6 0.58 11.21 -13.75
N THR A 7 0.50 10.42 -14.83
CA THR A 7 0.53 8.96 -14.73
C THR A 7 1.84 8.47 -14.10
N ASN A 8 2.98 9.04 -14.51
CA ASN A 8 4.29 8.65 -14.00
C ASN A 8 4.43 8.90 -12.48
N GLY A 9 3.89 10.01 -11.96
CA GLY A 9 3.91 10.30 -10.53
C GLY A 9 3.11 9.28 -9.72
N VAL A 10 1.89 8.96 -10.16
CA VAL A 10 1.01 7.99 -9.49
C VAL A 10 1.64 6.59 -9.47
N TYR A 11 2.30 6.17 -10.55
CA TYR A 11 3.01 4.89 -10.58
C TYR A 11 4.15 4.82 -9.56
N VAL A 12 4.94 5.90 -9.43
CA VAL A 12 6.04 5.96 -8.45
C VAL A 12 5.51 5.94 -7.02
N GLU A 13 4.44 6.69 -6.73
CA GLU A 13 3.79 6.71 -5.41
C GLU A 13 3.21 5.34 -5.04
N ARG A 14 2.59 4.66 -6.00
CA ARG A 14 2.05 3.30 -5.81
C ARG A 14 3.15 2.28 -5.52
N LEU A 15 4.27 2.34 -6.24
CA LEU A 15 5.41 1.47 -5.98
C LEU A 15 5.98 1.71 -4.58
N ALA A 16 6.20 2.97 -4.20
CA ALA A 16 6.67 3.33 -2.86
C ALA A 16 5.70 2.87 -1.76
N PHE A 17 4.40 2.98 -2.01
CA PHE A 17 3.36 2.45 -1.11
C PHE A 17 3.47 0.94 -0.95
N ILE A 18 3.54 0.17 -2.04
CA ILE A 18 3.63 -1.30 -1.98
C ILE A 18 4.91 -1.73 -1.26
N GLU A 19 6.06 -1.11 -1.56
CA GLU A 19 7.32 -1.39 -0.89
C GLU A 19 7.25 -1.09 0.61
N GLY A 20 6.71 0.08 0.98
CA GLY A 20 6.52 0.47 2.37
C GLY A 20 5.59 -0.48 3.11
N LEU A 21 4.45 -0.80 2.51
CA LEU A 21 3.47 -1.73 3.08
C LEU A 21 4.08 -3.13 3.26
N SER A 22 4.84 -3.62 2.28
CA SER A 22 5.51 -4.92 2.34
C SER A 22 6.51 -5.00 3.50
N ARG A 23 7.30 -3.93 3.74
CA ARG A 23 8.23 -3.86 4.88
C ARG A 23 7.50 -3.89 6.21
N GLU A 24 6.42 -3.13 6.36
CA GLU A 24 5.62 -3.12 7.58
C GLU A 24 4.93 -4.47 7.82
N PHE A 25 4.43 -5.13 6.77
CA PHE A 25 3.86 -6.48 6.87
C PHE A 25 4.87 -7.52 7.31
N LEU A 26 6.09 -7.48 6.76
CA LEU A 26 7.19 -8.33 7.21
C LEU A 26 7.50 -8.11 8.70
N ALA A 27 7.56 -6.84 9.13
CA ALA A 27 7.84 -6.51 10.53
C ALA A 27 6.71 -6.93 11.49
N LEU A 28 5.44 -6.86 11.06
CA LEU A 28 4.28 -7.16 11.90
C LEU A 28 3.92 -8.66 11.93
N THR A 29 4.14 -9.37 10.82
CA THR A 29 3.61 -10.73 10.62
C THR A 29 4.68 -11.77 10.29
N GLY A 30 5.91 -11.33 9.97
CA GLY A 30 6.97 -12.19 9.42
C GLY A 30 6.75 -12.60 7.97
N ARG A 31 5.71 -12.08 7.31
CA ARG A 31 5.34 -12.44 5.93
C ARG A 31 5.15 -11.19 5.07
N GLY A 32 5.49 -11.30 3.79
CA GLY A 32 5.30 -10.21 2.83
C GLY A 32 3.82 -9.96 2.55
N VAL A 33 3.51 -8.74 2.08
CA VAL A 33 2.13 -8.29 1.85
C VAL A 33 1.36 -9.18 0.85
N TYR A 34 2.04 -9.73 -0.16
CA TYR A 34 1.46 -10.61 -1.18
C TYR A 34 0.99 -11.98 -0.66
N VAL A 35 1.30 -12.34 0.59
CA VAL A 35 0.71 -13.53 1.22
C VAL A 35 -0.76 -13.29 1.59
N PHE A 36 -1.13 -12.03 1.84
CA PHE A 36 -2.45 -11.66 2.35
C PHE A 36 -3.32 -10.98 1.30
N PHE A 37 -2.68 -10.30 0.33
CA PHE A 37 -3.36 -9.48 -0.66
C PHE A 37 -2.86 -9.81 -2.06
N ASN A 38 -3.78 -9.96 -3.00
CA ASN A 38 -3.45 -10.05 -4.41
C ASN A 38 -3.19 -8.64 -4.99
N PRO A 39 -2.64 -8.51 -6.21
CA PRO A 39 -2.33 -7.21 -6.80
C PRO A 39 -3.52 -6.24 -6.91
N LEU A 40 -4.74 -6.74 -7.14
CA LEU A 40 -5.95 -5.91 -7.22
C LEU A 40 -6.37 -5.41 -5.84
N ASP A 41 -6.19 -6.22 -4.80
CA ASP A 41 -6.46 -5.78 -3.42
C ASP A 41 -5.53 -4.63 -3.03
N LEU A 42 -4.26 -4.67 -3.49
CA LEU A 42 -3.29 -3.61 -3.24
C LEU A 42 -3.64 -2.30 -3.94
N ASP A 43 -4.28 -2.35 -5.11
CA ASP A 43 -4.83 -1.15 -5.77
C ASP A 43 -5.89 -0.47 -4.90
N VAL A 44 -6.86 -1.26 -4.42
CA VAL A 44 -7.93 -0.74 -3.55
C VAL A 44 -7.36 -0.20 -2.24
N LEU A 45 -6.36 -0.87 -1.67
CA LEU A 45 -5.69 -0.41 -0.46
C LEU A 45 -4.90 0.88 -0.69
N PHE A 46 -4.31 1.08 -1.87
CA PHE A 46 -3.61 2.31 -2.21
C PHE A 46 -4.56 3.50 -2.26
N ASP A 47 -5.70 3.37 -2.94
CA ASP A 47 -6.72 4.43 -2.99
C ASP A 47 -7.24 4.77 -1.59
N LYS A 48 -7.48 3.73 -0.76
CA LYS A 48 -7.88 3.91 0.62
C LYS A 48 -6.81 4.62 1.44
N TYR A 49 -5.54 4.24 1.28
CA TYR A 49 -4.41 4.88 1.97
C TYR A 49 -4.33 6.38 1.66
N LEU A 50 -4.46 6.76 0.39
CA LEU A 50 -4.46 8.16 -0.04
C LEU A 50 -5.59 8.97 0.61
N SER A 51 -6.78 8.37 0.79
CA SER A 51 -7.92 9.05 1.41
C SER A 51 -7.78 9.28 2.93
N LEU A 52 -6.94 8.51 3.62
CA LEU A 52 -6.86 8.50 5.08
C LEU A 52 -5.83 9.47 5.66
N GLY A 53 -4.88 9.95 4.84
CA GLY A 53 -3.85 10.91 5.27
C GLY A 53 -2.96 10.41 6.42
N MET A 54 -2.83 9.09 6.57
CA MET A 54 -2.11 8.47 7.68
C MET A 54 -0.76 7.91 7.25
N SER A 55 0.13 7.62 8.20
CA SER A 55 1.41 6.99 7.90
C SER A 55 1.24 5.53 7.47
N ILE A 56 2.14 5.06 6.60
CA ILE A 56 2.15 3.66 6.11
C ILE A 56 2.18 2.64 7.25
N ARG A 57 2.90 2.94 8.34
CA ARG A 57 2.97 2.09 9.53
C ARG A 57 1.64 1.98 10.26
N ALA A 58 0.92 3.09 10.41
CA ALA A 58 -0.39 3.09 11.05
C ALA A 58 -1.41 2.36 10.17
N PHE A 59 -1.35 2.58 8.85
CA PHE A 59 -2.18 1.87 7.87
C PHE A 59 -1.93 0.36 7.89
N ALA A 60 -0.67 -0.07 7.85
CA ALA A 60 -0.30 -1.49 7.89
C ALA A 60 -0.84 -2.20 9.13
N ARG A 61 -0.78 -1.56 10.31
CA ARG A 61 -1.38 -2.09 11.54
C ARG A 61 -2.90 -2.26 11.42
N GLN A 62 -3.60 -1.33 10.78
CA GLN A 62 -5.04 -1.49 10.53
C GLN A 62 -5.32 -2.66 9.60
N CYS A 63 -4.57 -2.79 8.51
CA CYS A 63 -4.72 -3.91 7.59
C CYS A 63 -4.52 -5.25 8.32
N VAL A 64 -3.42 -5.42 9.07
CA VAL A 64 -3.14 -6.65 9.81
C VAL A 64 -4.23 -6.96 10.85
N ARG A 65 -4.73 -5.95 11.57
CA ARG A 65 -5.83 -6.13 12.53
C ARG A 65 -7.13 -6.60 11.90
N ASN A 66 -7.36 -6.28 10.62
CA ASN A 66 -8.56 -6.70 9.90
C ASN A 66 -8.41 -8.09 9.25
N LEU A 67 -7.22 -8.70 9.30
CA LEU A 67 -6.96 -10.07 8.81
C LEU A 67 -7.21 -11.14 9.88
N THR A 68 -7.24 -10.75 11.16
CA THR A 68 -7.49 -11.60 12.34
C THR A 68 -8.91 -11.42 12.84
#